data_AF-A0A4W5KYW8-F1
#
_entry.id   AF-A0A4W5KYW8-F1
#
_cell.length_a   1.000
_cell.length_b   1.000
_cell.length_c   1.000
_cell.angle_alpha   90.00
_cell.angle_beta   90.00
_cell.angle_gamma   90.00
#
_symmetry.space_group_name_H-M   'P 1'
#
loop_
_entity.id
_entity.type
_entity.pdbx_description
1 polymer ?
#
loop_
_entity_poly.entity_id
_entity_poly.type
_entity_poly.pdbx_seq_one_letter_code
_entity_poly.pdbx_strand_id
1 'polypeptide(L)'
;MDMVLVKYQGRNWYGRIRIAQDMQEFFPVCFTCDSAENLTVDLSVHVTRLHGRLTLAVFSPYWIVNKTSRVLQYRADDVSVKHASDFRDVILFSFKKKNIFSKNKLQLCVSTSSWSDGFSLDTVGSYGCVRCPANTMDYLVGVSIQMSSFNLTKMVTMSPFFTLVNKSSYELEVGEVQAEEGGVNGKWHYISTTEVRTGRVCCFTVLVGTVCVCVCVCVCVCVNV
;
A
#
# COMPACT_ATOMS: atom_id res chain seq x y z
N MET A 1 -19.21 -26.75 -0.64
CA MET A 1 -19.56 -25.65 -1.56
C MET A 1 -18.27 -25.15 -2.18
N ASP A 2 -18.18 -25.16 -3.50
CA ASP A 2 -17.05 -24.59 -4.24
C ASP A 2 -17.31 -23.11 -4.52
N MET A 3 -16.26 -22.31 -4.48
CA MET A 3 -16.30 -20.86 -4.69
C MET A 3 -15.20 -20.47 -5.66
N VAL A 4 -15.46 -19.40 -6.43
CA VAL A 4 -14.51 -18.87 -7.38
C VAL A 4 -14.37 -17.37 -7.18
N LEU A 5 -13.14 -16.91 -6.95
CA LEU A 5 -12.78 -15.50 -7.04
C LEU A 5 -12.30 -15.23 -8.47
N VAL A 6 -13.14 -14.56 -9.24
CA VAL A 6 -12.99 -14.43 -10.70
C VAL A 6 -12.07 -13.26 -11.04
N LYS A 7 -11.10 -13.47 -11.94
CA LYS A 7 -10.19 -12.46 -12.53
C LYS A 7 -9.41 -11.60 -11.52
N TYR A 8 -9.31 -12.01 -10.26
CA TYR A 8 -8.49 -11.32 -9.28
C TYR A 8 -7.01 -11.45 -9.66
N GLN A 9 -6.30 -10.32 -9.76
CA GLN A 9 -4.94 -10.27 -10.31
C GLN A 9 -4.80 -10.93 -11.70
N GLY A 10 -5.86 -10.87 -12.51
CA GLY A 10 -5.89 -11.47 -13.84
C GLY A 10 -6.04 -12.99 -13.86
N ARG A 11 -6.31 -13.64 -12.71
CA ARG A 11 -6.46 -15.09 -12.58
C ARG A 11 -7.76 -15.48 -11.87
N ASN A 12 -8.21 -16.71 -12.08
CA ASN A 12 -9.31 -17.29 -11.31
C ASN A 12 -8.74 -18.07 -10.13
N TRP A 13 -9.34 -17.90 -8.96
CA TRP A 13 -8.93 -18.57 -7.74
C TRP A 13 -10.08 -19.40 -7.20
N TYR A 14 -9.78 -20.58 -6.69
CA TYR A 14 -10.76 -21.58 -6.29
C TYR A 14 -10.62 -21.87 -4.81
N GLY A 15 -11.75 -21.86 -4.10
CA GLY A 15 -11.80 -22.17 -2.68
C GLY A 15 -12.98 -23.10 -2.38
N ARG A 16 -12.89 -23.83 -1.27
CA ARG A 16 -13.95 -24.75 -0.84
C ARG A 16 -14.30 -24.52 0.62
N ILE A 17 -15.59 -24.38 0.90
CA ILE A 17 -16.13 -24.33 2.28
C ILE A 17 -17.00 -25.56 2.53
N ARG A 18 -16.82 -26.17 3.69
CA ARG A 18 -17.74 -27.16 4.25
C ARG A 18 -18.77 -26.43 5.12
N ILE A 19 -20.04 -26.56 4.77
CA ILE A 19 -21.14 -25.98 5.53
C ILE A 19 -21.52 -26.97 6.63
N ALA A 20 -21.58 -26.49 7.88
CA ALA A 20 -21.93 -27.28 9.06
C ALA A 20 -22.75 -26.45 10.06
N GLN A 21 -23.48 -27.13 10.96
CA GLN A 21 -24.31 -26.45 11.94
C GLN A 21 -23.50 -25.74 13.05
N ASP A 22 -22.27 -26.16 13.28
CA ASP A 22 -21.37 -25.73 14.37
C ASP A 22 -20.23 -24.83 13.87
N MET A 23 -20.38 -24.21 12.70
CA MET A 23 -19.37 -23.30 12.15
C MET A 23 -19.09 -22.11 13.09
N GLN A 24 -17.81 -21.80 13.29
CA GLN A 24 -17.34 -20.62 14.00
C GLN A 24 -17.80 -19.33 13.30
N GLU A 25 -18.01 -18.27 14.08
CA GLU A 25 -18.42 -16.95 13.57
C GLU A 25 -17.43 -16.41 12.53
N PHE A 26 -16.12 -16.56 12.77
CA PHE A 26 -15.06 -16.17 11.84
C PHE A 26 -14.05 -17.29 11.63
N PHE A 27 -13.80 -17.67 10.38
CA PHE A 27 -12.76 -18.64 10.04
C PHE A 27 -12.09 -18.31 8.70
N PRO A 28 -10.80 -18.67 8.52
CA PRO A 28 -10.08 -18.42 7.29
C PRO A 28 -10.50 -19.42 6.19
N VAL A 29 -10.42 -19.00 4.94
CA VAL A 29 -10.54 -19.85 3.76
C VAL A 29 -9.43 -19.52 2.78
N CYS A 30 -8.71 -20.56 2.33
CA CYS A 30 -7.65 -20.43 1.34
C CYS A 30 -8.23 -20.62 -0.06
N PHE A 31 -7.91 -19.69 -0.96
CA PHE A 31 -8.17 -19.79 -2.38
C PHE A 31 -6.86 -20.08 -3.11
N THR A 32 -6.87 -21.03 -4.03
CA THR A 32 -5.69 -21.42 -4.82
C THR A 32 -5.90 -21.06 -6.29
N CYS A 33 -4.82 -20.66 -6.95
CA CYS A 33 -4.83 -20.48 -8.41
C CYS A 33 -4.35 -21.78 -9.07
N ASP A 34 -5.02 -22.20 -10.14
CA ASP A 34 -4.55 -23.29 -11.00
C ASP A 34 -3.39 -22.78 -11.87
N SER A 35 -2.20 -22.71 -11.27
CA SER A 35 -0.97 -22.24 -11.91
C SER A 35 0.23 -22.98 -11.35
N ALA A 36 1.31 -23.09 -12.13
CA ALA A 36 2.52 -23.83 -11.75
C ALA A 36 3.17 -23.34 -10.44
N GLU A 37 2.91 -22.10 -10.02
CA GLU A 37 3.53 -21.44 -8.86
C GLU A 37 2.80 -21.68 -7.53
N ASN A 38 1.76 -22.54 -7.47
CA ASN A 38 0.99 -22.85 -6.25
C ASN A 38 0.59 -21.60 -5.43
N LEU A 39 0.13 -20.55 -6.12
CA LEU A 39 -0.23 -19.28 -5.49
C LEU A 39 -1.51 -19.43 -4.65
N THR A 40 -1.51 -18.78 -3.47
CA THR A 40 -2.65 -18.79 -2.55
C THR A 40 -3.09 -17.39 -2.15
N VAL A 41 -4.39 -17.23 -1.88
CA VAL A 41 -5.01 -16.02 -1.32
C VAL A 41 -5.86 -16.44 -0.14
N ASP A 42 -5.49 -16.01 1.06
CA ASP A 42 -6.25 -16.27 2.27
C ASP A 42 -7.30 -15.18 2.50
N LEU A 43 -8.56 -15.59 2.55
CA LEU A 43 -9.72 -14.75 2.88
C LEU A 43 -10.34 -15.21 4.20
N SER A 44 -11.30 -14.46 4.70
CA SER A 44 -12.07 -14.76 5.90
C SER A 44 -13.55 -14.94 5.56
N VAL A 45 -14.22 -15.80 6.31
CA VAL A 45 -15.66 -16.01 6.22
C VAL A 45 -16.28 -15.55 7.53
N HIS A 46 -17.26 -14.66 7.44
CA HIS A 46 -18.12 -14.28 8.54
C HIS A 46 -19.45 -15.05 8.44
N VAL A 47 -19.80 -15.77 9.49
CA VAL A 47 -21.01 -16.59 9.60
C VAL A 47 -22.02 -15.88 10.47
N THR A 48 -23.16 -15.50 9.89
CA THR A 48 -24.28 -14.91 10.63
C THR A 48 -25.48 -15.86 10.61
N ARG A 49 -26.12 -16.03 11.77
CA ARG A 49 -27.34 -16.84 11.94
C ARG A 49 -28.45 -15.93 12.42
N LEU A 50 -29.44 -15.67 11.57
CA LEU A 50 -30.58 -14.82 11.91
C LEU A 50 -31.87 -15.48 11.41
N HIS A 51 -32.85 -15.66 12.30
CA HIS A 51 -34.18 -16.21 11.97
C HIS A 51 -34.14 -17.52 11.14
N GLY A 52 -33.27 -18.48 11.51
CA GLY A 52 -33.10 -19.74 10.79
C GLY A 52 -32.34 -19.65 9.46
N ARG A 53 -31.90 -18.46 9.05
CA ARG A 53 -31.06 -18.23 7.87
C ARG A 53 -29.58 -18.24 8.24
N LEU A 54 -28.81 -19.05 7.52
CA LEU A 54 -27.34 -19.03 7.55
C LEU A 54 -26.83 -18.11 6.43
N THR A 55 -26.06 -17.09 6.78
CA THR A 55 -25.39 -16.19 5.83
C THR A 55 -23.89 -16.35 5.97
N LEU A 56 -23.20 -16.57 4.84
CA LEU A 56 -21.74 -16.65 4.76
C LEU A 56 -21.25 -15.45 3.94
N ALA A 57 -20.52 -14.54 4.58
CA ALA A 57 -19.88 -13.41 3.90
C ALA A 57 -18.39 -13.69 3.77
N VAL A 58 -17.91 -13.86 2.53
CA VAL A 58 -16.48 -13.99 2.24
C VAL A 58 -15.89 -12.59 2.05
N PHE A 59 -14.83 -12.28 2.80
CA PHE A 59 -14.18 -10.97 2.77
C PHE A 59 -12.68 -11.08 2.99
N SER A 60 -11.95 -10.04 2.63
CA SER A 60 -10.56 -9.88 3.03
C SER A 60 -10.50 -8.87 4.17
N PRO A 61 -9.84 -9.17 5.32
CA PRO A 61 -9.74 -8.21 6.42
C PRO A 61 -9.04 -6.90 6.03
N TYR A 62 -8.13 -6.94 5.05
CA TYR A 62 -7.39 -5.77 4.58
C TYR A 62 -7.42 -5.66 3.06
N TRP A 63 -7.82 -4.50 2.56
CA TRP A 63 -7.66 -4.12 1.17
C TRP A 63 -6.53 -3.12 1.06
N ILE A 64 -5.42 -3.52 0.45
CA ILE A 64 -4.26 -2.65 0.31
C ILE A 64 -4.30 -1.96 -1.05
N VAL A 65 -4.34 -0.63 -1.03
CA VAL A 65 -4.33 0.24 -2.22
C VAL A 65 -2.93 0.83 -2.37
N ASN A 66 -2.36 0.75 -3.57
CA ASN A 66 -1.08 1.37 -3.90
C ASN A 66 -1.27 2.67 -4.68
N LYS A 67 -1.03 3.81 -4.03
CA LYS A 67 -0.97 5.13 -4.65
C LYS A 67 0.46 5.65 -4.80
N THR A 68 1.47 4.80 -4.56
CA THR A 68 2.88 5.22 -4.60
C THR A 68 3.46 5.32 -6.00
N SER A 69 2.76 4.78 -7.01
CA SER A 69 3.27 4.62 -8.38
C SER A 69 4.60 3.86 -8.45
N ARG A 70 4.88 3.02 -7.44
CA ARG A 70 6.06 2.16 -7.34
C ARG A 70 5.64 0.74 -7.05
N VAL A 71 6.52 -0.21 -7.38
CA VAL A 71 6.32 -1.60 -6.99
C VAL A 71 6.47 -1.69 -5.48
N LEU A 72 5.47 -2.25 -4.81
CA LEU A 72 5.52 -2.53 -3.38
C LEU A 72 5.58 -4.04 -3.15
N GLN A 73 6.21 -4.43 -2.04
CA GLN A 73 6.17 -5.80 -1.54
C GLN A 73 5.76 -5.76 -0.07
N TYR A 74 4.83 -6.64 0.28
CA TYR A 74 4.34 -6.79 1.65
C TYR A 74 4.77 -8.14 2.17
N ARG A 75 5.34 -8.16 3.37
CA ARG A 75 5.72 -9.40 4.04
C ARG A 75 5.10 -9.45 5.43
N ALA A 76 4.47 -10.56 5.75
CA ALA A 76 4.11 -10.91 7.11
C ALA A 76 4.32 -12.40 7.26
N ASP A 77 5.18 -12.79 8.20
CA ASP A 77 5.49 -14.19 8.45
C ASP A 77 5.99 -14.93 7.20
N ASP A 78 5.23 -15.94 6.75
CA ASP A 78 5.45 -16.76 5.55
C ASP A 78 4.68 -16.25 4.32
N VAL A 79 3.92 -15.17 4.45
CA VAL A 79 3.19 -14.52 3.37
C VAL A 79 4.04 -13.40 2.78
N SER A 80 4.25 -13.44 1.46
CA SER A 80 4.89 -12.38 0.68
C SER A 80 4.04 -12.07 -0.54
N VAL A 81 3.63 -10.81 -0.69
CA VAL A 81 2.77 -10.36 -1.79
C VAL A 81 3.41 -9.19 -2.50
N LYS A 82 3.51 -9.27 -3.83
CA LYS A 82 3.97 -8.20 -4.69
C LYS A 82 2.78 -7.39 -5.21
N HIS A 83 2.90 -6.07 -5.16
CA HIS A 83 1.92 -5.13 -5.68
C HIS A 83 2.60 -4.30 -6.78
N ALA A 84 2.28 -4.59 -8.03
CA ALA A 84 2.87 -3.88 -9.16
C ALA A 84 2.44 -2.40 -9.16
N SER A 85 3.27 -1.52 -9.73
CA SER A 85 3.00 -0.07 -9.79
C SER A 85 1.83 0.30 -10.70
N ASP A 86 1.58 -0.53 -11.70
CA ASP A 86 0.54 -0.41 -12.72
C ASP A 86 -0.73 -1.19 -12.38
N PHE A 87 -0.70 -2.02 -11.34
CA PHE A 87 -1.89 -2.70 -10.83
C PHE A 87 -2.82 -1.68 -10.15
N ARG A 88 -4.00 -1.47 -10.73
CA ARG A 88 -4.97 -0.46 -10.28
C ARG A 88 -5.97 -0.98 -9.25
N ASP A 89 -6.09 -2.30 -9.11
CA ASP A 89 -6.99 -2.94 -8.15
C ASP A 89 -6.34 -3.07 -6.77
N VAL A 90 -7.12 -3.55 -5.79
CA VAL A 90 -6.66 -3.75 -4.42
C VAL A 90 -5.94 -5.08 -4.27
N ILE A 91 -4.96 -5.13 -3.37
CA ILE A 91 -4.45 -6.41 -2.86
C ILE A 91 -5.29 -6.83 -1.66
N LEU A 92 -5.95 -7.98 -1.80
CA LEU A 92 -6.59 -8.71 -0.70
C LEU A 92 -5.51 -9.33 0.17
N PHE A 93 -5.51 -8.97 1.46
CA PHE A 93 -4.51 -9.42 2.41
C PHE A 93 -5.16 -9.89 3.72
N SER A 94 -4.62 -10.98 4.27
CA SER A 94 -4.96 -11.47 5.60
C SER A 94 -3.69 -11.94 6.30
N PHE A 95 -3.57 -11.63 7.58
CA PHE A 95 -2.56 -12.29 8.41
C PHE A 95 -2.99 -13.75 8.62
N LYS A 96 -2.02 -14.66 8.62
CA LYS A 96 -2.29 -16.04 9.03
C LYS A 96 -2.56 -16.06 10.54
N LYS A 97 -3.62 -16.75 10.94
CA LYS A 97 -4.02 -16.83 12.35
C LYS A 97 -2.92 -17.55 13.13
N LYS A 98 -2.32 -16.85 14.10
CA LYS A 98 -1.33 -17.39 15.02
C LYS A 98 -1.86 -17.36 16.46
N ASN A 99 -1.10 -17.95 17.40
CA ASN A 99 -1.37 -17.90 18.83
C ASN A 99 -1.63 -16.45 19.31
N ILE A 100 -2.41 -16.31 20.39
CA ILE A 100 -2.89 -15.06 20.99
C ILE A 100 -1.75 -14.04 21.29
N PHE A 101 -0.49 -14.49 21.34
CA PHE A 101 0.69 -13.68 21.68
C PHE A 101 1.45 -13.08 20.49
N SER A 102 1.16 -13.44 19.23
CA SER A 102 1.85 -12.84 18.08
C SER A 102 1.17 -11.56 17.62
N LYS A 103 1.91 -10.45 17.63
CA LYS A 103 1.45 -9.19 17.02
C LYS A 103 1.51 -9.32 15.50
N ASN A 104 0.37 -9.18 14.83
CA ASN A 104 0.27 -9.13 13.36
C ASN A 104 1.02 -7.90 12.83
N LYS A 105 2.24 -8.11 12.35
CA LYS A 105 3.10 -7.05 11.81
C LYS A 105 3.34 -7.26 10.33
N LEU A 106 3.10 -6.21 9.55
CA LEU A 106 3.43 -6.10 8.14
C LEU A 106 4.79 -5.40 8.00
N GLN A 107 5.64 -5.91 7.13
CA GLN A 107 6.83 -5.21 6.64
C GLN A 107 6.60 -4.78 5.20
N LEU A 108 7.14 -3.62 4.84
CA LEU A 108 7.02 -3.02 3.52
C LEU A 108 8.39 -2.90 2.86
N CYS A 109 8.47 -3.26 1.58
CA CYS A 109 9.60 -2.95 0.72
C CYS A 109 9.10 -2.17 -0.50
N VAL A 110 9.85 -1.14 -0.91
CA VAL A 110 9.56 -0.30 -2.08
C VAL A 110 10.61 -0.55 -3.15
N SER A 111 10.19 -1.09 -4.29
CA SER A 111 11.05 -1.41 -5.44
C SER A 111 12.21 -2.34 -5.07
N THR A 112 13.41 -1.79 -4.83
CA THR A 112 14.64 -2.52 -4.47
C THR A 112 15.18 -2.08 -3.10
N SER A 113 14.34 -1.47 -2.25
CA SER A 113 14.72 -1.09 -0.90
C SER A 113 14.90 -2.32 -0.01
N SER A 114 15.49 -2.12 1.17
CA SER A 114 15.38 -3.06 2.29
C SER A 114 13.96 -3.03 2.87
N TRP A 115 13.63 -4.07 3.65
CA TRP A 115 12.38 -4.16 4.39
C TRP A 115 12.31 -3.11 5.50
N SER A 116 11.13 -2.53 5.70
CA SER A 116 10.84 -1.67 6.84
C SER A 116 10.79 -2.45 8.16
N ASP A 117 10.76 -1.69 9.26
CA ASP A 117 10.26 -2.21 10.53
C ASP A 117 8.81 -2.70 10.39
N GLY A 118 8.45 -3.70 11.20
CA GLY A 118 7.12 -4.27 11.21
C GLY A 118 6.09 -3.35 11.87
N PHE A 119 5.02 -2.99 11.15
CA PHE A 119 3.93 -2.14 11.61
C PHE A 119 2.58 -2.86 11.58
N SER A 120 1.60 -2.39 12.36
CA SER A 120 0.26 -2.98 12.41
C SER A 120 -0.68 -2.31 11.42
N LEU A 121 -1.63 -3.08 10.89
CA LEU A 121 -2.74 -2.58 10.06
C LEU A 121 -4.03 -2.32 10.86
N ASP A 122 -4.00 -2.46 12.19
CA ASP A 122 -5.20 -2.39 13.04
C ASP A 122 -5.52 -0.99 13.58
N THR A 123 -4.58 -0.04 13.50
CA THR A 123 -4.78 1.32 14.01
C THR A 123 -5.52 2.19 13.00
N VAL A 124 -6.84 2.28 13.10
CA VAL A 124 -7.70 3.13 12.26
C VAL A 124 -7.54 4.60 12.64
N GLY A 125 -7.55 5.50 11.64
CA GLY A 125 -7.55 6.95 11.87
C GLY A 125 -6.16 7.59 12.09
N SER A 126 -5.09 6.81 12.05
CA SER A 126 -3.71 7.33 12.05
C SER A 126 -3.19 7.44 10.62
N TYR A 127 -2.60 8.59 10.28
CA TYR A 127 -1.70 8.74 9.13
C TYR A 127 -0.29 8.42 9.61
N GLY A 128 0.13 7.17 9.45
CA GLY A 128 1.48 6.73 9.81
C GLY A 128 2.47 7.01 8.68
N CYS A 129 3.76 7.08 9.03
CA CYS A 129 4.84 7.05 8.05
C CYS A 129 5.66 5.77 8.24
N VAL A 130 5.82 4.99 7.18
CA VAL A 130 6.68 3.81 7.14
C VAL A 130 7.95 4.17 6.38
N ARG A 131 9.10 3.93 7.02
CA ARG A 131 10.42 4.14 6.43
C ARG A 131 10.94 2.82 5.86
N CYS A 132 11.22 2.80 4.56
CA CYS A 132 11.83 1.66 3.88
C CYS A 132 13.28 2.02 3.52
N PRO A 133 14.28 1.44 4.21
CA PRO A 133 15.68 1.84 4.02
C PRO A 133 16.20 1.52 2.62
N ALA A 134 17.00 2.39 2.01
CA ALA A 134 17.68 2.09 0.74
C ALA A 134 19.08 2.70 0.68
N ASN A 135 19.91 2.21 -0.24
CA ASN A 135 21.34 2.54 -0.29
C ASN A 135 21.65 4.03 -0.37
N THR A 136 20.86 4.79 -1.14
CA THR A 136 21.07 6.24 -1.30
C THR A 136 20.19 7.03 -0.36
N MET A 137 18.90 6.65 -0.28
CA MET A 137 17.89 7.47 0.34
C MET A 137 16.64 6.65 0.62
N ASP A 138 16.12 6.79 1.83
CA ASP A 138 15.01 5.98 2.29
C ASP A 138 13.69 6.41 1.67
N TYR A 139 12.82 5.45 1.42
CA TYR A 139 11.47 5.74 0.98
C TYR A 139 10.58 5.98 2.20
N LEU A 140 9.83 7.08 2.16
CA LEU A 140 8.82 7.38 3.16
C LEU A 140 7.43 7.16 2.55
N VAL A 141 6.70 6.20 3.11
CA VAL A 141 5.36 5.82 2.66
C VAL A 141 4.35 6.20 3.74
N GLY A 142 3.43 7.08 3.38
CA GLY A 142 2.25 7.36 4.16
C GLY A 142 1.31 6.16 4.16
N VAL A 143 0.83 5.78 5.34
CA VAL A 143 -0.15 4.71 5.53
C VAL A 143 -1.40 5.31 6.15
N SER A 144 -2.53 5.21 5.44
CA SER A 144 -3.83 5.63 5.93
C SER A 144 -4.75 4.42 6.02
N ILE A 145 -5.38 4.23 7.18
CA ILE A 145 -6.25 3.08 7.46
C ILE A 145 -7.65 3.58 7.78
N GLN A 146 -8.62 3.15 6.99
CA GLN A 146 -10.03 3.50 7.14
C GLN A 146 -10.89 2.23 7.15
N MET A 147 -11.96 2.21 7.94
CA MET A 147 -12.94 1.13 7.86
C MET A 147 -13.74 1.26 6.57
N SER A 148 -13.94 0.14 5.88
CA SER A 148 -14.94 0.06 4.80
C SER A 148 -16.36 0.23 5.34
N SER A 149 -17.29 0.61 4.48
CA SER A 149 -18.72 0.75 4.82
C SER A 149 -19.37 -0.55 5.33
N PHE A 150 -18.76 -1.71 5.04
CA PHE A 150 -19.21 -3.03 5.48
C PHE A 150 -18.64 -3.47 6.83
N ASN A 151 -17.82 -2.64 7.49
CA ASN A 151 -17.27 -2.84 8.84
C ASN A 151 -16.43 -4.11 9.10
N LEU A 152 -16.18 -4.96 8.10
CA LEU A 152 -15.33 -6.16 8.23
C LEU A 152 -13.95 -6.00 7.57
N THR A 153 -13.84 -5.06 6.64
CA THR A 153 -12.60 -4.80 5.88
C THR A 153 -12.04 -3.43 6.21
N LYS A 154 -10.73 -3.36 6.44
CA LYS A 154 -9.95 -2.13 6.52
C LYS A 154 -9.35 -1.80 5.16
N MET A 155 -9.58 -0.59 4.66
CA MET A 155 -8.90 -0.04 3.49
C MET A 155 -7.59 0.58 3.93
N VAL A 156 -6.47 -0.01 3.50
CA VAL A 156 -5.11 0.41 3.80
C VAL A 156 -4.53 1.09 2.56
N THR A 157 -4.43 2.40 2.57
CA THR A 157 -3.85 3.17 1.47
C THR A 157 -2.37 3.44 1.71
N MET A 158 -1.54 2.93 0.83
CA MET A 158 -0.11 3.25 0.75
C MET A 158 0.05 4.44 -0.20
N SER A 159 0.49 5.59 0.30
CA SER A 159 0.75 6.79 -0.49
C SER A 159 2.17 7.29 -0.28
N PRO A 160 2.73 8.07 -1.21
CA PRO A 160 3.96 8.81 -0.96
C PRO A 160 3.75 9.73 0.24
N PHE A 161 4.71 9.77 1.17
CA PHE A 161 4.57 10.62 2.35
C PHE A 161 4.71 12.11 1.99
N PHE A 162 5.56 12.43 1.01
CA PHE A 162 5.70 13.77 0.46
C PHE A 162 5.20 13.86 -0.98
N THR A 163 4.45 14.92 -1.23
CA THR A 163 3.89 15.25 -2.56
C THR A 163 4.19 16.71 -2.86
N LEU A 164 4.65 16.98 -4.08
CA LEU A 164 4.90 18.31 -4.60
C LEU A 164 3.83 18.65 -5.64
N VAL A 165 3.24 19.83 -5.51
CA VAL A 165 2.17 20.32 -6.39
C VAL A 165 2.60 21.65 -6.99
N ASN A 166 2.68 21.72 -8.32
CA ASN A 166 2.94 22.98 -9.00
C ASN A 166 1.63 23.77 -9.17
N LYS A 167 1.46 24.81 -8.36
CA LYS A 167 0.33 25.76 -8.46
C LYS A 167 0.72 27.06 -9.18
N SER A 168 1.93 27.16 -9.69
CA SER A 168 2.39 28.35 -10.41
C SER A 168 1.99 28.30 -11.88
N SER A 169 2.10 29.44 -12.57
CA SER A 169 2.04 29.54 -14.02
C SER A 169 3.35 29.14 -14.72
N TYR A 170 4.35 28.69 -13.97
CA TYR A 170 5.67 28.34 -14.47
C TYR A 170 5.89 26.84 -14.46
N GLU A 171 6.75 26.40 -15.35
CA GLU A 171 7.23 25.03 -15.40
C GLU A 171 8.37 24.87 -14.40
N LEU A 172 8.34 23.81 -13.60
CA LEU A 172 9.32 23.59 -12.54
C LEU A 172 10.22 22.41 -12.89
N GLU A 173 11.52 22.60 -12.71
CA GLU A 173 12.47 21.49 -12.68
C GLU A 173 12.84 21.18 -11.24
N VAL A 174 12.65 19.92 -10.84
CA VAL A 174 12.81 19.48 -9.47
C VAL A 174 13.86 18.36 -9.40
N GLY A 175 14.82 18.48 -8.49
CA GLY A 175 15.80 17.45 -8.18
C GLY A 175 15.71 17.01 -6.73
N GLU A 176 15.86 15.72 -6.44
CA GLU A 176 16.06 15.22 -5.08
C GLU A 176 17.53 15.45 -4.67
N VAL A 177 17.76 16.12 -3.54
CA VAL A 177 19.12 16.37 -3.03
C VAL A 177 19.59 15.14 -2.26
N GLN A 178 20.75 14.59 -2.63
CA GLN A 178 21.35 13.46 -1.91
C GLN A 178 22.15 13.96 -0.69
N ALA A 179 22.13 13.19 0.40
CA ALA A 179 22.73 13.58 1.67
C ALA A 179 24.26 13.41 1.71
N GLU A 180 24.84 12.64 0.79
CA GLU A 180 26.29 12.46 0.68
C GLU A 180 26.78 13.02 -0.65
N GLU A 181 27.71 13.96 -0.53
CA GLU A 181 28.26 14.85 -1.56
C GLU A 181 27.25 15.88 -2.10
N GLY A 182 27.60 17.17 -2.00
CA GLY A 182 26.76 18.32 -2.38
C GLY A 182 26.43 18.45 -3.88
N GLY A 183 26.28 17.34 -4.59
CA GLY A 183 25.79 17.25 -5.94
C GLY A 183 24.32 16.85 -5.97
N VAL A 184 23.50 17.67 -6.62
CA VAL A 184 22.17 17.23 -7.08
C VAL A 184 22.41 16.06 -8.03
N ASN A 185 21.91 14.87 -7.70
CA ASN A 185 21.93 13.77 -8.66
C ASN A 185 21.20 14.26 -9.91
N GLY A 186 21.89 14.30 -11.05
CA GLY A 186 21.50 15.04 -12.27
C GLY A 186 20.20 14.59 -12.96
N LYS A 187 19.34 13.86 -12.24
CA LYS A 187 18.01 13.46 -12.68
C LYS A 187 17.00 14.54 -12.28
N TRP A 188 16.96 15.59 -13.08
CA TRP A 188 15.92 16.60 -13.00
C TRP A 188 14.57 16.02 -13.41
N HIS A 189 13.54 16.52 -12.75
CA HIS A 189 12.16 16.14 -12.93
C HIS A 189 11.35 17.36 -13.29
N TYR A 190 10.93 17.41 -14.53
CA TYR A 190 10.06 18.45 -15.01
C TYR A 190 8.63 18.23 -14.50
N ILE A 191 7.98 19.33 -14.12
CA ILE A 191 6.60 19.37 -13.64
C ILE A 191 5.91 20.55 -14.33
N SER A 192 4.96 20.23 -15.20
CA SER A 192 4.17 21.22 -15.93
C SER A 192 3.26 22.00 -14.99
N THR A 193 2.69 23.11 -15.48
CA THR A 193 1.68 23.89 -14.74
C THR A 193 0.51 22.97 -14.37
N THR A 194 0.04 23.00 -13.12
CA THR A 194 -1.07 22.19 -12.57
C THR A 194 -0.80 20.70 -12.30
N GLU A 195 0.44 20.21 -12.48
CA GLU A 195 0.79 18.80 -12.27
C GLU A 195 1.25 18.50 -10.83
N VAL A 196 0.97 17.27 -10.37
CA VAL A 196 1.32 16.76 -9.04
C VAL A 196 2.36 15.65 -9.17
N ARG A 197 3.47 15.76 -8.42
CA ARG A 197 4.52 14.75 -8.40
C ARG A 197 4.80 14.22 -7.01
N THR A 198 5.03 12.92 -6.92
CA THR A 198 5.30 12.22 -5.67
C THR A 198 6.77 11.83 -5.56
N GLY A 199 7.42 12.19 -4.47
CA GLY A 199 8.87 12.02 -4.28
C GLY A 199 9.24 11.00 -3.20
N ARG A 200 10.55 10.69 -3.12
CA ARG A 200 11.11 9.78 -2.12
C ARG A 200 11.39 10.48 -0.79
N VAL A 201 11.72 11.79 -0.75
CA VAL A 201 12.18 12.49 0.48
C VAL A 201 11.83 13.98 0.62
N CYS A 202 12.09 14.47 1.83
CA CYS A 202 11.97 15.77 2.48
C CYS A 202 12.52 17.03 1.76
N CYS A 203 13.59 16.95 0.96
CA CYS A 203 14.21 18.16 0.41
C CYS A 203 14.38 18.08 -1.11
N PHE A 204 13.95 19.15 -1.79
CA PHE A 204 14.01 19.31 -3.23
C PHE A 204 14.74 20.61 -3.58
N THR A 205 15.49 20.60 -4.67
CA THR A 205 15.90 21.84 -5.35
C THR A 205 14.91 22.10 -6.47
N VAL A 206 14.29 23.28 -6.49
CA VAL A 206 13.37 23.71 -7.54
C VAL A 206 14.02 24.85 -8.32
N LEU A 207 14.14 24.69 -9.64
CA LEU A 207 14.56 25.74 -10.56
C LEU A 207 13.33 26.33 -11.26
N VAL A 208 13.21 27.65 -11.22
CA VAL A 208 12.20 28.44 -11.95
C VAL A 208 12.93 29.52 -12.74
N GLY A 209 13.13 29.30 -14.04
CA GLY A 209 14.02 30.17 -14.83
C GLY A 209 15.45 30.15 -14.28
N THR A 210 15.97 31.31 -13.84
CA THR A 210 17.31 31.46 -13.23
C THR A 210 17.31 31.41 -11.70
N VAL A 211 16.15 31.22 -11.04
CA VAL A 211 16.04 31.23 -9.58
C VAL A 211 16.04 29.80 -9.04
N CYS A 212 16.97 29.53 -8.13
CA CYS A 212 17.12 28.24 -7.44
C CYS A 212 16.55 28.34 -6.02
N VAL A 213 15.57 27.51 -5.70
CA VAL A 213 14.95 27.44 -4.36
C VAL A 213 15.18 26.07 -3.75
N CYS A 214 15.92 26.01 -2.64
CA CYS A 214 16.02 24.81 -1.82
C CYS A 214 14.80 24.73 -0.90
N VAL A 215 14.04 23.66 -1.06
CA VAL A 215 12.80 23.38 -0.35
C VAL A 215 13.03 22.23 0.60
N CYS A 216 12.95 22.45 1.91
CA CYS A 216 12.88 21.38 2.92
C CYS A 216 11.49 21.39 3.57
N VAL A 217 10.69 20.36 3.25
CA VAL A 217 9.28 20.06 3.59
C VAL A 217 8.36 21.14 4.17
N CYS A 218 7.41 21.55 3.34
CA CYS A 218 5.96 21.79 3.51
C CYS A 218 5.55 22.81 2.44
N VAL A 219 5.71 22.51 1.14
CA VAL A 219 5.87 23.60 0.17
C VAL A 219 4.82 23.58 -0.94
N CYS A 220 3.88 24.50 -0.82
CA CYS A 220 3.42 25.27 -1.97
C CYS A 220 4.59 26.13 -2.44
N VAL A 221 5.14 25.87 -3.63
CA VAL A 221 6.06 26.82 -4.26
C VAL A 221 5.18 27.90 -4.88
N CYS A 222 4.87 28.95 -4.11
CA CYS A 222 4.29 30.17 -4.66
C CYS A 222 5.44 31.05 -5.17
N VAL A 223 5.72 30.98 -6.46
CA VAL A 223 6.52 32.01 -7.12
C VAL A 223 5.58 33.16 -7.44
N ASN A 224 5.54 34.17 -6.56
CA ASN A 224 4.98 35.46 -6.94
C ASN A 224 6.04 36.19 -7.78
N VAL A 225 5.61 36.68 -8.93
CA VAL A 225 6.38 37.58 -9.80
C VAL A 225 6.32 38.99 -9.22
#